data_AF-A0A2D4UL95-F1
#
_entry.id   AF-A0A2D4UL95-F1
#
_cell.length_a   1.000
_cell.length_b   1.000
_cell.length_c   1.000
_cell.angle_alpha   90.00
_cell.angle_beta   90.00
_cell.angle_gamma   90.00
#
_symmetry.space_group_name_H-M   'P 1'
#
loop_
_entity.id
_entity.type
_entity.pdbx_description
1 polymer ?
#
loop_
_entity_poly.entity_id
_entity_poly.type
_entity_poly.pdbx_seq_one_letter_code
_entity_poly.pdbx_strand_id
1 'polypeptide(L)'
;RSKLMQNIRLEFSVLARMSRERIEFDKSLAESTRLNLLNLAASTPVIFEDDDLPINSEALPEIWKNWDDFVSKSEDLEFALEGVDTSTLTDLRGSLGNVGATCGSCHQKYRMK
;
A
#
# COMPACT_ATOMS: atom_id res chain seq x y z
N ARG A 1 -11.08 4.69 -6.61
CA ARG A 1 -9.78 4.10 -7.02
C ARG A 1 -8.59 5.06 -6.87
N SER A 2 -8.42 6.12 -7.69
CA SER A 2 -7.22 6.99 -7.62
C SER A 2 -6.96 7.64 -6.26
N LYS A 3 -8.00 8.19 -5.60
CA LYS A 3 -7.88 8.76 -4.25
C LYS A 3 -7.36 7.75 -3.21
N LEU A 4 -7.82 6.50 -3.27
CA LEU A 4 -7.34 5.44 -2.39
C LEU A 4 -5.83 5.22 -2.56
N MET A 5 -5.38 5.06 -3.81
CA MET A 5 -3.96 4.84 -4.13
C MET A 5 -3.08 6.03 -3.72
N GLN A 6 -3.59 7.27 -3.85
CA GLN A 6 -2.91 8.46 -3.35
C GLN A 6 -2.79 8.46 -1.82
N ASN A 7 -3.84 8.08 -1.10
CA ASN A 7 -3.80 7.97 0.36
C ASN A 7 -2.80 6.91 0.83
N ILE A 8 -2.80 5.73 0.19
CA ILE A 8 -1.82 4.67 0.46
C ILE A 8 -0.39 5.20 0.26
N ARG A 9 -0.14 5.91 -0.85
CA ARG A 9 1.17 6.54 -1.12
C ARG A 9 1.55 7.56 -0.04
N LEU A 10 0.62 8.40 0.39
CA LEU A 10 0.87 9.45 1.39
C LEU A 10 1.23 8.86 2.75
N GLU A 11 0.45 7.89 3.22
CA GLU A 11 0.71 7.19 4.49
C GLU A 11 2.05 6.43 4.43
N PHE A 12 2.29 5.64 3.38
CA PHE A 12 3.56 4.93 3.21
C PHE A 12 4.76 5.89 3.15
N SER A 13 4.58 7.07 2.56
CA SER A 13 5.63 8.10 2.50
C SER A 13 6.05 8.57 3.90
N VAL A 14 5.15 8.62 4.88
CA VAL A 14 5.51 8.97 6.27
C VAL A 14 6.50 7.95 6.83
N LEU A 15 6.16 6.66 6.79
CA LEU A 15 7.04 5.58 7.25
C LEU A 15 8.37 5.57 6.50
N ALA A 16 8.31 5.72 5.17
CA ALA A 16 9.49 5.72 4.33
C ALA A 16 10.39 6.96 4.53
N ARG A 17 9.83 8.10 4.95
CA ARG A 17 10.61 9.30 5.30
C ARG A 17 11.23 9.16 6.69
N MET A 18 10.52 8.59 7.67
CA MET A 18 11.08 8.24 8.98
C MET A 18 12.24 7.28 8.83
N SER A 19 12.06 6.18 8.09
CA SER A 19 13.11 5.18 7.89
C SER A 19 14.36 5.72 7.20
N ARG A 20 14.24 6.80 6.42
CA ARG A 20 15.35 7.49 5.76
C ARG A 20 15.84 8.73 6.52
N GLU A 21 15.39 8.94 7.76
CA GLU A 21 15.74 10.09 8.60
C GLU A 21 15.49 11.44 7.89
N ARG A 22 14.50 11.47 6.99
CA ARG A 22 14.03 12.71 6.34
C ARG A 22 13.02 13.46 7.20
N ILE A 23 12.46 12.78 8.19
CA ILE A 23 11.72 13.30 9.33
C ILE A 23 12.15 12.51 10.56
N GLU A 24 11.93 13.06 11.75
CA GLU A 24 12.22 12.38 13.02
C GLU A 24 11.36 11.11 13.17
N PHE A 25 11.93 10.08 13.77
CA PHE A 25 11.19 8.87 14.11
C PHE A 25 10.30 9.13 15.32
N ASP A 26 9.00 9.01 15.11
CA ASP A 26 7.97 9.04 16.15
C ASP A 26 7.24 7.70 16.13
N LYS A 27 7.37 6.94 17.21
CA LYS A 27 6.76 5.61 17.37
C LYS A 27 5.23 5.66 17.27
N SER A 28 4.59 6.65 17.87
CA SER A 28 3.12 6.77 17.88
C SER A 28 2.60 7.12 16.49
N LEU A 29 3.31 8.02 15.80
CA LEU A 29 2.98 8.36 14.41
C LEU A 29 3.23 7.18 13.47
N ALA A 30 4.34 6.45 13.62
CA ALA A 30 4.61 5.24 12.83
C ALA A 30 3.51 4.18 13.02
N GLU A 31 3.09 3.94 14.26
CA GLU A 31 2.03 2.98 14.58
C GLU A 31 0.69 3.38 13.96
N SER A 32 0.27 4.63 14.15
CA SER A 32 -1.00 5.12 13.59
C SER A 32 -1.01 5.12 12.06
N THR A 33 0.09 5.51 11.41
CA THR A 33 0.24 5.42 9.96
C THR A 33 0.17 3.97 9.46
N ARG A 34 0.80 3.00 10.15
CA ARG A 34 0.69 1.58 9.79
C ARG A 34 -0.76 1.09 9.87
N LEU A 35 -1.49 1.47 10.92
CA LEU A 35 -2.92 1.13 11.06
C LEU A 35 -3.79 1.78 9.98
N ASN A 36 -3.49 3.02 9.59
CA ASN A 36 -4.17 3.67 8.47
C ASN A 36 -3.91 2.93 7.14
N LEU A 37 -2.66 2.50 6.90
CA LEU A 37 -2.31 1.70 5.73
C LEU A 37 -3.07 0.37 5.69
N LEU A 38 -3.18 -0.33 6.83
CA LEU A 38 -3.96 -1.57 6.93
C LEU A 38 -5.42 -1.35 6.51
N ASN A 39 -6.06 -0.30 7.04
CA ASN A 39 -7.44 0.03 6.68
C ASN A 39 -7.60 0.37 5.19
N LEU A 40 -6.64 1.11 4.62
CA LEU A 40 -6.66 1.46 3.20
C LEU A 40 -6.44 0.22 2.33
N ALA A 41 -5.50 -0.64 2.68
CA ALA A 41 -5.23 -1.88 1.98
C ALA A 41 -6.48 -2.79 1.97
N ALA A 42 -7.09 -3.04 3.13
CA ALA A 42 -8.34 -3.80 3.26
C ALA A 42 -9.52 -3.24 2.44
N SER A 43 -9.57 -1.91 2.24
CA SER A 43 -10.61 -1.28 1.43
C SER A 43 -10.39 -1.40 -0.08
N THR A 44 -9.22 -1.86 -0.52
CA THR A 44 -8.84 -1.86 -1.95
C THR A 44 -9.77 -2.68 -2.83
N PRO A 45 -10.10 -3.95 -2.50
CA PRO A 45 -11.01 -4.74 -3.32
C PRO A 45 -12.37 -4.05 -3.50
N VAL A 46 -12.98 -3.58 -2.42
CA VAL A 46 -14.30 -2.91 -2.46
C VAL A 46 -14.26 -1.65 -3.36
N ILE A 47 -13.20 -0.85 -3.27
CA ILE A 47 -13.07 0.37 -4.07
C ILE A 47 -12.81 0.08 -5.56
N PHE A 48 -12.35 -1.13 -5.90
CA PHE A 48 -12.05 -1.57 -7.26
C PHE A 48 -13.10 -2.52 -7.85
N GLU A 49 -14.18 -2.83 -7.13
CA GLU A 49 -15.19 -3.83 -7.52
C GLU A 49 -15.85 -3.52 -8.88
N ASP A 50 -16.26 -2.27 -9.09
CA ASP A 50 -16.80 -1.81 -10.37
C ASP A 50 -15.71 -1.68 -11.44
N ASP A 51 -16.03 -1.85 -12.72
CA ASP A 51 -15.09 -1.79 -13.85
C ASP A 51 -15.18 -0.52 -14.71
N ASP A 52 -15.97 0.47 -14.28
CA ASP A 52 -16.11 1.76 -14.97
C ASP A 52 -14.82 2.58 -14.84
N LEU A 53 -14.04 2.57 -15.91
CA LEU A 53 -12.75 3.25 -16.00
C LEU A 53 -12.93 4.68 -16.51
N PRO A 54 -12.62 5.72 -15.71
CA PRO A 54 -12.55 7.07 -16.24
C PRO A 54 -11.42 7.20 -17.27
N ILE A 55 -11.54 8.17 -18.19
CA ILE A 55 -10.57 8.41 -19.29
C ILE A 55 -9.11 8.50 -18.81
N ASN A 56 -8.88 9.01 -17.61
CA ASN A 56 -7.56 9.20 -17.01
C ASN A 56 -7.20 8.12 -15.98
N SER A 57 -7.87 6.97 -16.01
CA SER A 57 -7.55 5.87 -15.11
C SER A 57 -6.20 5.25 -15.45
N GLU A 58 -5.37 5.04 -14.44
CA GLU A 58 -4.16 4.23 -14.53
C GLU A 58 -4.44 2.74 -14.28
N ALA A 59 -5.65 2.38 -13.85
CA ALA A 59 -6.03 0.99 -13.61
C ALA A 59 -6.24 0.25 -14.94
N LEU A 60 -5.63 -0.92 -15.09
CA LEU A 60 -5.75 -1.74 -16.29
C LEU A 60 -6.99 -2.66 -16.20
N PRO A 61 -7.67 -2.96 -17.34
CA PRO A 61 -8.75 -3.94 -17.40
C PRO A 61 -8.40 -5.34 -16.86
N GLU A 62 -7.10 -5.66 -16.79
CA GLU A 62 -6.61 -6.92 -16.24
C GLU A 62 -6.98 -7.14 -14.78
N ILE A 63 -7.27 -6.08 -14.01
CA ILE A 63 -7.78 -6.19 -12.64
C ILE A 63 -9.02 -7.10 -12.60
N TRP A 64 -10.04 -6.77 -13.41
CA TRP A 64 -11.32 -7.47 -13.40
C TRP A 64 -11.26 -8.84 -14.10
N LYS A 65 -10.33 -9.02 -15.06
CA LYS A 65 -10.08 -10.33 -15.67
C LYS A 65 -9.36 -11.32 -14.74
N ASN A 66 -8.64 -10.80 -13.74
CA ASN A 66 -7.83 -11.57 -12.81
C ASN A 66 -8.17 -11.18 -11.37
N TRP A 67 -9.47 -11.12 -11.06
CA TRP A 67 -9.98 -10.55 -9.81
C TRP A 67 -9.40 -11.21 -8.57
N ASP A 68 -9.38 -12.55 -8.51
CA ASP A 68 -8.84 -13.28 -7.35
C ASP A 68 -7.36 -12.97 -7.09
N ASP A 69 -6.54 -12.84 -8.16
CA ASP A 69 -5.13 -12.44 -8.01
C ASP A 69 -5.00 -10.96 -7.61
N PHE A 70 -5.92 -10.09 -8.03
CA PHE A 70 -5.93 -8.70 -7.56
C PHE A 70 -6.27 -8.61 -6.07
N VAL A 71 -7.30 -9.34 -5.62
CA VAL A 71 -7.68 -9.42 -4.19
C VAL A 71 -6.53 -10.00 -3.38
N SER A 72 -5.95 -11.11 -3.81
CA SER A 72 -4.80 -11.72 -3.13
C SER A 72 -3.60 -10.76 -3.01
N LYS A 73 -3.34 -9.91 -4.02
CA LYS A 73 -2.27 -8.89 -3.89
C LYS A 73 -2.60 -7.77 -2.90
N SER A 74 -3.88 -7.48 -2.70
CA SER A 74 -4.31 -6.57 -1.64
C SER A 74 -4.06 -7.20 -0.27
N GLU A 75 -4.42 -8.48 -0.10
CA GLU A 75 -4.18 -9.25 1.12
C GLU A 75 -2.67 -9.39 1.41
N ASP A 76 -1.83 -9.58 0.38
CA ASP A 76 -0.37 -9.58 0.52
C ASP A 76 0.14 -8.24 1.08
N LEU A 77 -0.43 -7.12 0.65
CA LEU A 77 -0.09 -5.80 1.18
C LEU A 77 -0.51 -5.69 2.66
N GLU A 78 -1.71 -6.15 3.02
CA GLU A 78 -2.18 -6.19 4.41
C GLU A 78 -1.22 -7.02 5.28
N PHE A 79 -0.90 -8.25 4.86
CA PHE A 79 0.03 -9.12 5.57
C PHE A 79 1.42 -8.49 5.73
N ALA A 80 1.94 -7.84 4.67
CA ALA A 80 3.21 -7.13 4.75
C ALA A 80 3.18 -5.96 5.74
N LEU A 81 2.04 -5.26 5.85
CA LEU A 81 1.84 -4.16 6.79
C LEU A 81 1.68 -4.63 8.23
N GLU A 82 1.05 -5.79 8.46
CA GLU A 82 1.00 -6.43 9.78
C GLU A 82 2.41 -6.73 10.30
N GLY A 83 3.31 -7.13 9.39
CA GLY A 83 4.73 -7.38 9.67
C GLY A 83 5.61 -6.11 9.79
N VAL A 84 5.06 -4.90 9.63
CA VAL A 84 5.83 -3.66 9.85
C VAL A 84 5.99 -3.41 11.34
N ASP A 85 7.24 -3.48 11.81
CA ASP A 85 7.59 -3.21 13.21
C ASP A 85 7.90 -1.73 13.41
N THR A 86 7.08 -1.07 14.24
CA THR A 86 7.14 0.37 14.54
C THR A 86 7.85 0.64 15.88
N SER A 87 8.49 -0.37 16.49
CA SER A 87 9.09 -0.27 17.83
C SER A 87 10.30 0.65 17.88
N THR A 88 11.16 0.57 16.88
CA THR A 88 12.35 1.42 16.72
C THR A 88 12.56 1.81 15.25
N LEU A 89 13.43 2.80 15.01
CA LEU A 89 13.85 3.16 13.65
C LEU A 89 14.51 1.98 12.91
N THR A 90 15.27 1.16 13.62
CA THR A 90 15.94 -0.03 13.04
C THR A 90 14.92 -1.08 12.61
N ASP A 91 13.93 -1.35 13.45
CA ASP A 91 12.89 -2.34 13.15
C ASP A 91 11.98 -1.87 12.00
N LEU A 92 11.65 -0.57 11.97
CA LEU A 92 10.92 0.04 10.87
C LEU A 92 11.68 -0.10 9.55
N ARG A 93 13.00 0.16 9.56
CA ARG A 93 13.85 -0.03 8.37
C ARG A 93 13.87 -1.48 7.89
N GLY A 94 13.98 -2.42 8.83
CA GLY A 94 14.06 -3.84 8.54
C GLY A 94 12.78 -4.40 7.90
N SER A 95 11.63 -3.80 8.16
CA SER A 95 10.33 -4.32 7.75
C SER A 95 9.75 -3.69 6.48
N LEU A 96 10.10 -2.44 6.15
CA LEU A 96 9.48 -1.72 5.01
C LEU A 96 9.79 -2.29 3.61
N GLY A 97 10.87 -3.09 3.46
CA GLY A 97 11.23 -3.67 2.18
C GLY A 97 10.14 -4.57 1.59
N ASN A 98 9.48 -5.36 2.45
CA ASN A 98 8.41 -6.28 2.05
C ASN A 98 7.18 -5.53 1.53
N VAL A 99 6.82 -4.41 2.17
CA VAL A 99 5.73 -3.54 1.70
C VAL A 99 6.04 -2.94 0.33
N GLY A 100 7.29 -2.54 0.08
CA GLY A 100 7.71 -2.08 -1.24
C GLY A 100 7.56 -3.15 -2.33
N ALA A 101 7.83 -4.41 -2.00
CA ALA A 101 7.70 -5.53 -2.93
C ALA A 101 6.25 -5.80 -3.35
N THR A 102 5.29 -5.70 -2.42
CA THR A 102 3.84 -5.86 -2.73
C THR A 102 3.31 -4.73 -3.61
N CYS A 103 3.81 -3.51 -3.41
CA CYS A 103 3.53 -2.39 -4.32
C CYS A 103 4.00 -2.69 -5.74
N GLY A 104 5.21 -3.26 -5.87
CA GLY A 104 5.79 -3.64 -7.16
C GLY A 104 5.01 -4.76 -7.85
N SER A 105 4.66 -5.83 -7.12
CA SER A 105 3.96 -6.99 -7.69
C SER A 105 2.58 -6.62 -8.25
N CYS A 106 1.85 -5.74 -7.55
CA CYS A 106 0.54 -5.26 -8.01
C CYS A 106 0.67 -4.30 -9.19
N HIS A 107 1.49 -3.24 -9.06
CA HIS A 107 1.60 -2.22 -10.10
C HIS A 107 2.16 -2.77 -11.43
N GLN A 108 3.03 -3.77 -11.40
CA GLN A 108 3.56 -4.38 -12.63
C GLN A 108 2.47 -5.04 -13.48
N LYS A 109 1.42 -5.57 -12.86
CA LYS A 109 0.34 -6.29 -13.55
C LYS A 109 -0.89 -5.42 -13.82
N TYR A 110 -1.19 -4.50 -12.91
CA TYR A 110 -2.51 -3.86 -12.84
C TYR A 110 -2.52 -2.35 -13.00
N ARG A 111 -1.35 -1.69 -13.09
CA ARG A 111 -1.26 -0.25 -13.30
C ARG A 111 -0.54 0.05 -14.62
N MET A 112 -1.03 1.05 -15.35
CA MET A 112 -0.31 1.64 -16.47
C MET A 112 1.08 2.12 -16.02
N LYS A 113 2.07 1.96 -16.90
CA LYS A 113 3.46 2.36 -16.66
C LYS A 113 3.66 3.85 -16.82
#